data_AF-A0A497IBD8-F1
#
_entry.id   AF-A0A497IBD8-F1
#
_cell.length_a   1.000
_cell.length_b   1.000
_cell.length_c   1.000
_cell.angle_alpha   90.00
_cell.angle_beta   90.00
_cell.angle_gamma   90.00
#
_symmetry.space_group_name_H-M   'P 1'
#
loop_
_entity.id
_entity.type
_entity.pdbx_description
1 polymer ?
#
loop_
_entity_poly.entity_id
_entity_poly.type
_entity_poly.pdbx_seq_one_letter_code
_entity_poly.pdbx_strand_id
1 'polypeptide(L)' 'MSKVKDLSMEDLEHLIEQKILEILGDPDSGLELRNEFKKKLRERLRKPSKRISHKEVLERFG' A
#
# COMPACT_ATOMS: atom_id res chain seq x y z
N MET A 1 9.74 3.63 15.54
CA MET A 1 9.49 2.33 14.90
C MET A 1 9.89 1.27 15.90
N SER A 2 8.93 0.51 16.42
CA SER A 2 9.17 -0.61 17.35
C SER A 2 10.10 -1.62 16.68
N LYS A 3 11.14 -2.08 17.39
CA LYS A 3 12.00 -3.15 16.86
C LYS A 3 11.32 -4.48 17.16
N VAL A 4 11.49 -5.47 16.29
CA VAL A 4 10.89 -6.82 16.46
C VAL A 4 11.21 -7.42 17.84
N LYS A 5 12.38 -7.12 18.39
CA LYS A 5 12.83 -7.55 19.72
C LYS A 5 12.02 -6.99 20.90
N ASP A 6 11.22 -5.94 20.67
CA ASP A 6 10.43 -5.27 21.69
C ASP A 6 8.97 -5.80 21.73
N LEU A 7 8.63 -6.77 20.87
CA LEU A 7 7.30 -7.40 20.81
C LEU A 7 7.19 -8.52 21.85
N SER A 8 6.03 -8.65 22.49
CA SER A 8 5.69 -9.87 23.20
C SER A 8 5.46 -11.03 22.22
N MET A 9 5.42 -12.26 22.72
CA MET A 9 5.08 -13.43 21.88
C MET A 9 3.68 -13.30 21.28
N GLU A 10 2.73 -12.77 22.04
CA GLU A 10 1.35 -12.56 21.60
C GLU A 10 1.26 -11.48 20.50
N ASP A 11 2.02 -10.39 20.64
CA ASP A 11 2.13 -9.36 19.60
C ASP A 11 2.74 -9.92 18.31
N LEU A 12 3.73 -10.82 18.44
CA LEU A 12 4.38 -11.45 17.31
C LEU A 12 3.45 -12.43 16.59
N GLU A 13 2.71 -13.25 17.34
CA GLU A 13 1.70 -14.16 16.79
C GLU A 13 0.61 -13.39 16.03
N HIS A 14 0.10 -12.31 16.63
CA HIS A 14 -0.88 -11.46 15.97
C HIS A 14 -0.33 -10.80 14.70
N LEU A 15 0.91 -10.32 14.74
CA LEU A 15 1.57 -9.75 13.56
C LEU A 15 1.72 -10.78 12.44
N ILE A 16 2.09 -12.02 12.78
CA ILE A 16 2.20 -13.12 11.81
C ILE A 16 0.83 -13.42 11.21
N GLU A 17 -0.21 -13.55 12.02
CA GLU A 17 -1.58 -13.81 11.55
C GLU A 17 -2.05 -12.72 10.57
N GLN A 18 -1.87 -11.45 10.92
CA GLN A 18 -2.20 -10.32 10.04
C GLN A 18 -1.46 -10.40 8.70
N LYS A 19 -0.17 -10.74 8.72
CA LYS A 19 0.63 -10.86 7.49
C LYS A 19 0.21 -12.05 6.64
N ILE A 20 -0.16 -13.18 7.25
CA ILE A 20 -0.71 -14.33 6.53
C ILE A 20 -2.03 -13.94 5.85
N LEU A 21 -2.92 -13.26 6.55
CA LEU A 21 -4.20 -12.79 5.98
C LEU A 21 -3.99 -11.78 4.85
N GLU A 22 -3.06 -10.84 4.99
CA GLU A 22 -2.70 -9.91 3.91
C GLU A 22 -2.18 -10.66 2.68
N ILE A 23 -1.32 -11.67 2.86
CA ILE A 23 -0.73 -12.43 1.75
C ILE A 23 -1.76 -13.34 1.07
N LEU A 24 -2.59 -14.04 1.84
CA LEU A 24 -3.61 -14.95 1.32
C LEU A 24 -4.83 -14.20 0.76
N GLY A 25 -5.11 -13.01 1.28
CA GLY A 25 -6.22 -12.16 0.88
C GLY A 25 -5.90 -11.22 -0.27
N ASP A 26 -4.64 -11.11 -0.70
CA ASP A 26 -4.24 -10.27 -1.83
C ASP A 26 -4.46 -11.03 -3.16
N PRO A 27 -5.52 -10.68 -3.93
CA PRO A 27 -5.78 -11.33 -5.21
C PRO A 27 -4.70 -11.04 -6.26
N ASP A 28 -3.89 -10.00 -6.04
CA ASP A 28 -2.79 -9.60 -6.92
C ASP A 28 -1.44 -10.19 -6.45
N SER A 29 -1.41 -11.00 -5.40
CA SER A 29 -0.20 -11.61 -4.87
C SER A 29 0.54 -12.43 -5.93
N GLY A 30 1.84 -12.16 -6.10
CA GLY A 30 2.67 -12.79 -7.11
C GLY A 30 2.51 -12.24 -8.53
N LEU A 31 1.65 -11.25 -8.76
CA LEU A 31 1.55 -10.57 -10.05
C LEU A 31 2.64 -9.52 -10.22
N GLU A 32 3.18 -9.44 -11.44
CA GLU A 32 4.10 -8.36 -11.81
C GLU A 32 3.41 -7.30 -12.66
N LEU A 33 3.77 -6.03 -12.43
CA LEU A 33 3.34 -4.96 -13.30
C LEU A 33 3.93 -5.14 -14.72
N ARG A 34 3.08 -5.06 -15.73
CA ARG A 34 3.49 -5.05 -17.14
C ARG A 34 4.48 -3.92 -17.41
N ASN A 35 5.45 -4.16 -18.30
CA ASN A 35 6.50 -3.18 -18.62
C ASN A 35 5.94 -1.85 -19.13
N GLU A 36 4.87 -1.89 -19.93
CA GLU A 36 4.18 -0.69 -20.41
C GLU A 36 3.58 0.14 -19.27
N PHE A 37 2.99 -0.54 -18.29
CA PHE A 37 2.44 0.11 -17.10
C PHE A 37 3.55 0.72 -16.25
N LYS A 38 4.64 -0.02 -16.00
CA LYS A 38 5.84 0.47 -15.31
C LYS A 38 6.38 1.76 -15.97
N LYS A 39 6.44 1.81 -17.31
CA LYS A 39 6.87 3.00 -18.06
C LYS A 39 5.94 4.20 -17.84
N LYS A 40 4.63 4.00 -18.03
CA LYS A 40 3.61 5.06 -17.81
C LYS A 40 3.63 5.58 -16.38
N LEU A 41 3.78 4.69 -15.39
CA LEU A 41 3.84 5.05 -13.98
C LEU A 41 5.07 5.93 -13.70
N ARG A 42 6.25 5.56 -14.19
CA ARG A 42 7.47 6.38 -14.07
C ARG A 42 7.30 7.76 -14.68
N GLU A 43 6.70 7.85 -15.87
CA GLU A 43 6.44 9.13 -16.54
C GLU A 43 5.50 10.04 -15.72
N ARG A 44 4.46 9.46 -15.11
CA ARG A 44 3.56 10.21 -14.21
C ARG A 44 4.28 10.71 -12.96
N LEU A 45 5.06 9.85 -12.31
CA LEU A 45 5.76 10.17 -11.07
C LEU A 45 6.88 11.22 -11.24
N ARG A 46 7.41 11.41 -12.45
CA ARG A 46 8.37 12.48 -12.76
C ARG A 46 7.80 13.88 -12.53
N LYS A 47 6.47 14.05 -12.55
CA LYS A 47 5.81 15.31 -12.24
C LYS A 47 5.11 15.17 -10.89
N PRO A 48 5.28 16.11 -9.94
CA PRO A 48 4.51 16.10 -8.72
C PRO A 48 3.02 16.09 -9.09
N SER A 49 2.28 15.08 -8.63
CA SER A 49 0.84 15.05 -8.83
C SER A 49 0.23 16.26 -8.11
N LYS A 50 -0.67 16.98 -8.80
CA LYS A 50 -1.49 17.98 -8.13
C LYS A 50 -2.32 17.25 -7.08
N ARG A 51 -2.12 17.61 -5.82
CA ARG A 51 -2.96 17.13 -4.72
C ARG A 51 -4.06 18.16 -4.51
N ILE A 52 -5.28 17.68 -4.33
CA ILE A 52 -6.42 18.49 -3.91
C ILE A 52 -6.73 18.17 -2.45
N SER A 53 -7.31 19.13 -1.74
CA SER A 53 -7.68 18.93 -0.33
C SER A 53 -8.84 17.93 -0.22
N HIS A 54 -8.98 17.27 0.94
CA HIS A 54 -10.13 16.39 1.18
C HIS A 54 -11.47 17.13 1.02
N LYS A 55 -11.54 18.39 1.48
CA LYS A 55 -12.71 19.26 1.29
C LYS A 55 -13.05 19.43 -0.21
N GLU A 56 -12.05 19.72 -1.03
CA GLU A 56 -12.24 19.90 -2.47
C GLU A 56 -12.66 18.60 -3.19
N VAL A 57 -12.22 17.43 -2.71
CA VAL A 57 -12.69 16.13 -3.22
C VAL A 57 -14.18 15.98 -2.96
N LEU A 58 -14.63 16.24 -1.72
CA LEU A 58 -16.04 16.12 -1.35
C LEU A 58 -16.93 17.07 -2.16
N GLU A 59 -16.49 18.31 -2.40
CA GLU A 59 -17.25 19.28 -3.19
C GLU A 59 -17.39 18.88 -4.67
N ARG A 60 -16.41 18.18 -5.25
CA ARG A 60 -16.39 17.85 -6.69
C ARG A 60 -16.95 16.47 -7.01
N PHE A 61 -16.82 15.51 -6.11
CA PHE A 61 -17.09 14.09 -6.37
C PHE A 61 -17.94 13.39 -5.30
N GLY A 62 -18.27 14.10 -4.21
CA GLY A 62 -19.11 13.59 -3.12
C GLY A 62 -20.60 13.66 -3.41
#